data_AF-A0A0G1M277-F1
#
_entry.id   AF-A0A0G1M277-F1
#
_cell.length_a   1.000
_cell.length_b   1.000
_cell.length_c   1.000
_cell.angle_alpha   90.00
_cell.angle_beta   90.00
_cell.angle_gamma   90.00
#
_symmetry.space_group_name_H-M   'P 1'
#
loop_
_entity.id
_entity.type
_entity.pdbx_description
1 polymer ?
#
loop_
_entity_poly.entity_id
_entity_poly.type
_entity_poly.pdbx_seq_one_letter_code
_entity_poly.pdbx_strand_id
1 'polypeptide(L)'
;MNISNTISASKARNNFYTLIEEVANKLKRFTITKRGQAQVVMMHPDEVASWEETMDILSDKKLLTDILKSEAERKSGRIVSETKLLKELGIAPKDLKIGKVFYKRSLQQH
;
A
#
# COMPACT_ATOMS: atom_id res chain seq x y z
N MET A 1 21.15 -3.57 16.68
CA MET A 1 22.26 -4.19 15.93
C MET A 1 21.98 -4.03 14.45
N ASN A 2 22.95 -3.72 13.60
CA ASN A 2 22.72 -3.64 12.16
C ASN A 2 22.93 -5.02 11.53
N ILE A 3 21.85 -5.80 11.38
CA ILE A 3 21.88 -7.12 10.74
C ILE A 3 21.66 -6.91 9.23
N SER A 4 22.53 -7.49 8.40
CA SER A 4 22.37 -7.49 6.94
C SER A 4 21.02 -8.11 6.55
N ASN A 5 20.36 -7.55 5.54
CA ASN A 5 19.10 -8.08 5.00
C ASN A 5 19.26 -9.46 4.34
N THR A 6 20.48 -9.97 4.15
CA THR A 6 20.76 -11.33 3.69
C THR A 6 21.63 -12.06 4.71
N ILE A 7 21.14 -13.20 5.21
CA ILE A 7 21.78 -13.96 6.29
C ILE A 7 21.80 -15.46 5.97
N SER A 8 22.79 -16.18 6.47
CA SER A 8 22.79 -17.66 6.36
C SER A 8 21.79 -18.29 7.32
N ALA A 9 21.30 -19.48 7.01
CA ALA A 9 20.38 -20.24 7.84
C ALA A 9 20.95 -20.51 9.25
N SER A 10 22.27 -20.72 9.37
CA SER A 10 22.94 -20.86 10.67
C SER A 10 22.87 -19.57 11.48
N LYS A 11 23.13 -18.41 10.86
CA LYS A 11 23.05 -17.11 11.53
C LYS A 11 21.61 -16.75 11.87
N ALA A 12 20.66 -17.09 10.99
CA ALA A 12 19.23 -16.91 11.24
C ALA A 12 18.75 -17.67 12.46
N ARG A 13 19.13 -18.94 12.58
CA ARG A 13 18.79 -19.78 13.73
C ARG A 13 19.29 -19.18 15.05
N ASN A 14 20.53 -18.70 15.05
CA ASN A 14 21.14 -18.12 16.26
C ASN A 14 20.52 -16.79 16.70
N ASN A 15 19.83 -16.08 15.79
CA ASN A 15 19.28 -14.75 16.05
C ASN A 15 17.75 -14.72 15.84
N PHE A 16 17.08 -15.86 15.88
CA PHE A 16 15.71 -16.02 15.38
C PHE A 16 14.71 -15.05 16.02
N TYR A 17 14.71 -14.94 17.36
CA TYR A 17 13.82 -14.02 18.08
C TYR A 17 14.10 -12.55 17.75
N THR A 18 15.38 -12.16 17.64
CA THR A 18 15.75 -10.81 17.20
C THR A 18 15.23 -10.51 15.80
N LEU A 19 15.31 -11.47 14.87
CA LEU A 19 14.76 -11.28 13.52
C LEU A 19 13.24 -11.10 13.55
N ILE A 20 12.52 -11.83 14.41
CA ILE A 20 11.07 -11.67 14.60
C ILE A 20 10.75 -10.25 15.09
N GLU A 21 11.44 -9.77 16.13
CA GLU A 21 11.25 -8.42 16.67
C GLU A 21 11.54 -7.34 15.61
N GLU A 22 12.58 -7.55 14.80
CA GLU A 22 12.97 -6.61 13.76
C GLU A 22 11.94 -6.54 12.63
N VAL A 23 11.32 -7.66 12.22
CA VAL A 23 10.24 -7.64 11.20
C VAL A 23 8.89 -7.19 11.79
N ALA A 24 8.71 -7.27 13.11
CA ALA A 24 7.46 -6.87 13.78
C ALA A 24 7.13 -5.37 13.55
N ASN A 25 8.14 -4.52 13.44
CA ASN A 25 7.97 -3.07 13.24
C ASN A 25 7.54 -2.67 11.82
N LYS A 26 7.31 -3.64 10.93
CA LYS A 26 7.00 -3.46 9.49
C LYS A 26 8.16 -2.77 8.75
N LEU A 27 8.24 -2.90 7.43
CA LEU A 27 9.30 -2.37 6.56
C LEU A 27 10.68 -3.05 6.64
N LYS A 28 10.85 -4.09 7.46
CA LYS A 28 12.06 -4.92 7.48
C LYS A 28 11.79 -6.33 6.94
N ARG A 29 12.71 -6.81 6.11
CA ARG A 29 12.71 -8.16 5.55
C ARG A 29 14.10 -8.76 5.55
N PHE A 30 14.19 -10.08 5.75
CA PHE A 30 15.44 -10.81 5.70
C PHE A 30 15.36 -11.96 4.68
N THR A 31 16.37 -12.06 3.82
CA THR A 31 16.60 -13.20 2.94
C THR A 31 17.50 -14.19 3.66
N ILE A 32 17.00 -15.39 3.91
CA ILE A 32 17.75 -16.49 4.53
C ILE A 32 18.29 -17.41 3.45
N THR A 33 19.60 -17.65 3.47
CA THR A 33 20.31 -18.49 2.52
C THR A 33 20.73 -19.82 3.12
N LYS A 34 20.70 -20.89 2.32
CA LYS A 34 21.32 -22.19 2.64
C LYS A 34 22.38 -22.47 1.59
N ARG A 35 23.63 -22.71 2.02
CA ARG A 35 24.77 -22.93 1.11
C ARG A 35 24.90 -21.82 0.04
N GLY A 36 24.68 -20.56 0.45
CA GLY A 36 24.78 -19.38 -0.42
C GLY A 36 23.56 -19.11 -1.31
N GLN A 37 22.60 -20.04 -1.40
CA GLN A 37 21.39 -19.86 -2.20
C GLN A 37 20.25 -19.31 -1.35
N ALA A 38 19.51 -18.33 -1.85
CA ALA A 38 18.30 -17.83 -1.20
C ALA A 38 17.23 -18.94 -1.15
N GLN A 39 16.59 -19.10 0.01
CA GLN A 39 15.59 -20.16 0.24
C GLN A 39 14.33 -19.63 0.91
N VAL A 40 14.46 -18.64 1.80
CA VAL A 40 13.34 -18.12 2.59
C VAL A 40 13.45 -16.61 2.66
N VAL A 41 12.31 -15.92 2.60
CA VAL A 41 12.19 -14.52 2.99
C VAL A 41 11.36 -14.47 4.27
N MET A 42 11.87 -13.78 5.28
CA MET A 42 11.16 -13.47 6.53
C MET A 42 10.74 -12.01 6.51
N MET A 43 9.45 -11.75 6.74
CA MET A 43 8.83 -10.43 6.75
C MET A 43 7.56 -10.48 7.60
N HIS A 44 6.97 -9.32 7.91
CA HIS A 44 5.70 -9.26 8.63
C HIS A 44 4.57 -9.85 7.75
N PRO A 45 3.63 -10.64 8.31
CA PRO A 45 2.53 -11.22 7.54
C PRO A 45 1.66 -10.15 6.84
N ASP A 46 1.33 -9.04 7.50
CA ASP A 46 0.59 -7.93 6.87
C ASP A 46 1.27 -7.35 5.61
N GLU A 47 2.61 -7.42 5.50
CA GLU A 47 3.30 -6.95 4.28
C GLU A 47 3.07 -7.89 3.10
N VAL A 48 2.89 -9.19 3.36
CA VAL A 48 2.53 -10.17 2.32
C VAL A 48 1.15 -9.85 1.77
N ALA A 49 0.17 -9.67 2.66
CA ALA A 49 -1.20 -9.32 2.27
C ALA A 49 -1.28 -7.99 1.50
N SER A 50 -0.49 -6.99 1.91
CA SER A 50 -0.42 -5.71 1.21
C SER A 50 0.17 -5.84 -0.20
N TRP A 51 1.14 -6.73 -0.41
CA TRP A 51 1.68 -7.00 -1.75
C TRP A 51 0.71 -7.80 -2.59
N GLU A 52 0.03 -8.79 -2.03
CA GLU A 52 -1.01 -9.55 -2.74
C GLU A 52 -2.14 -8.62 -3.22
N GLU A 53 -2.65 -7.73 -2.37
CA GLU A 53 -3.63 -6.70 -2.76
C GLU A 53 -3.10 -5.79 -3.88
N THR A 54 -1.84 -5.34 -3.77
CA THR A 54 -1.21 -4.50 -4.80
C THR A 54 -1.07 -5.27 -6.12
N MET A 55 -0.69 -6.55 -6.07
CA MET A 55 -0.57 -7.39 -7.25
C MET A 55 -1.93 -7.66 -7.89
N ASP A 56 -2.99 -7.82 -7.10
CA ASP A 56 -4.36 -7.95 -7.60
C ASP A 56 -4.81 -6.68 -8.34
N ILE A 57 -4.56 -5.50 -7.76
CA ILE A 57 -4.79 -4.20 -8.43
C ILE A 57 -4.01 -4.10 -9.75
N LEU A 58 -2.73 -4.51 -9.77
CA LEU A 58 -1.89 -4.48 -10.97
C LEU A 58 -2.24 -5.57 -11.99
N SER A 59 -2.90 -6.65 -11.57
CA SER A 59 -3.36 -7.70 -12.47
C SER A 59 -4.54 -7.22 -13.34
N ASP A 60 -5.30 -6.23 -12.85
CA ASP A 60 -6.33 -5.57 -13.62
C ASP A 60 -5.72 -4.48 -14.53
N LYS A 61 -5.38 -4.91 -15.75
CA LYS A 61 -4.89 -4.02 -16.82
C LYS A 61 -5.83 -2.85 -17.10
N LYS A 62 -7.14 -3.00 -16.87
CA LYS A 62 -8.11 -1.92 -17.06
C LYS A 62 -7.95 -0.87 -15.96
N LEU A 63 -7.84 -1.31 -14.70
CA LEU A 63 -7.61 -0.41 -13.56
C LEU A 63 -6.30 0.37 -13.70
N LEU A 64 -5.22 -0.28 -14.11
CA LEU A 64 -3.93 0.38 -14.41
C LEU A 64 -4.07 1.44 -15.51
N THR A 65 -4.79 1.11 -16.59
CA THR A 65 -5.04 2.04 -17.70
C THR A 65 -5.85 3.25 -17.23
N ASP A 66 -6.89 3.02 -16.41
CA ASP A 66 -7.74 4.07 -15.87
C ASP A 66 -6.96 4.99 -14.90
N ILE A 67 -6.06 4.44 -14.08
CA ILE A 67 -5.17 5.22 -13.20
C ILE A 67 -4.22 6.10 -14.03
N LEU A 68 -3.54 5.53 -15.03
CA LEU A 68 -2.61 6.27 -15.89
C LEU A 68 -3.32 7.38 -16.68
N LYS A 69 -4.52 7.08 -17.20
CA LYS A 69 -5.37 8.06 -17.87
C LYS A 69 -5.75 9.21 -16.92
N SER A 70 -6.19 8.87 -15.71
CA SER A 70 -6.55 9.86 -14.68
C SER A 70 -5.36 10.74 -14.29
N GLU A 71 -4.14 10.17 -14.20
CA GLU A 71 -2.93 10.94 -13.90
C GLU A 71 -2.57 11.90 -15.05
N ALA A 72 -2.70 11.46 -16.30
CA ALA A 72 -2.48 12.30 -17.48
C ALA A 72 -3.52 13.43 -17.57
N GLU A 73 -4.79 13.14 -17.31
CA GLU A 73 -5.87 14.13 -17.27
C GLU A 73 -5.60 15.18 -16.18
N ARG A 74 -5.21 14.74 -14.98
CA ARG A 74 -4.79 15.64 -13.88
C ARG A 74 -3.61 16.53 -14.28
N LYS A 75 -2.54 15.97 -14.86
CA LYS A 75 -1.37 16.75 -15.32
C LYS A 75 -1.74 17.75 -16.41
N SER A 76 -2.68 17.39 -17.28
CA SER A 76 -3.19 18.27 -18.34
C SER A 76 -4.21 19.31 -17.85
N GLY A 77 -4.53 19.34 -16.56
CA GLY A 77 -5.52 20.26 -15.97
C GLY A 77 -6.98 19.90 -16.27
N ARG A 78 -7.25 18.73 -16.86
CA ARG A 78 -8.62 18.19 -17.03
C ARG A 78 -9.11 17.62 -15.70
N ILE A 79 -9.39 18.52 -14.78
CA ILE A 79 -9.92 18.23 -13.44
C ILE A 79 -11.27 18.93 -13.34
N VAL A 80 -12.26 18.25 -12.77
CA VAL A 80 -13.57 18.84 -12.50
C VAL A 80 -13.71 18.99 -10.99
N SER A 81 -14.26 20.12 -10.53
CA SER A 81 -14.53 20.33 -9.11
C SER A 81 -15.65 19.40 -8.64
N GLU A 82 -15.60 19.00 -7.37
CA GLU A 82 -16.65 18.17 -6.77
C GLU A 82 -18.05 18.75 -7.01
N THR A 83 -18.22 20.06 -6.81
CA THR A 83 -19.47 20.77 -7.05
C THR A 83 -19.97 20.69 -8.49
N LYS A 84 -19.06 20.74 -9.47
CA LYS A 84 -19.40 20.64 -10.89
C LYS A 84 -19.69 19.20 -11.29
N LEU A 85 -18.93 18.24 -10.78
CA LEU A 85 -19.12 16.80 -11.00
C LEU A 85 -20.51 16.35 -10.53
N LEU A 86 -20.88 16.72 -9.29
CA LEU A 86 -22.14 16.32 -8.69
C LEU A 86 -23.34 16.91 -9.43
N LYS A 87 -23.19 18.16 -9.92
CA LYS A 87 -24.20 18.81 -10.74
C LYS A 87 -24.37 18.12 -12.10
N GLU A 88 -23.28 17.72 -12.75
CA GLU A 88 -23.30 17.01 -14.04
C GLU A 88 -23.86 15.59 -13.92
N LEU A 89 -23.59 14.89 -12.81
CA LEU A 89 -24.11 13.56 -12.55
C LEU A 89 -25.55 13.55 -12.00
N GLY A 90 -26.13 14.72 -11.70
CA GLY A 90 -27.47 14.84 -11.13
C GLY A 90 -27.58 14.28 -9.71
N ILE A 91 -26.47 14.16 -8.98
CA ILE A 91 -26.40 13.58 -7.63
C ILE A 91 -26.45 14.72 -6.60
N ALA A 92 -27.41 14.66 -5.68
CA ALA A 92 -27.43 15.62 -4.57
C ALA A 92 -26.33 15.26 -3.55
N PRO A 93 -25.59 16.24 -3.00
CA PRO A 93 -24.48 15.99 -2.06
C PRO A 93 -24.86 15.14 -0.83
N LYS A 94 -26.13 15.20 -0.42
CA LYS A 94 -26.71 14.45 0.70
C LYS A 94 -26.82 12.93 0.47
N ASP A 95 -26.76 12.49 -0.79
CA ASP A 95 -26.97 11.08 -1.18
C ASP A 95 -25.65 10.30 -1.32
N LEU A 96 -24.49 10.98 -1.18
CA LEU A 96 -23.17 10.35 -1.17
C LEU A 96 -22.93 9.62 0.16
N LYS A 97 -22.99 8.29 0.15
CA LYS A 97 -22.66 7.44 1.33
C LYS A 97 -21.22 7.62 1.83
N ILE A 98 -20.32 8.10 0.98
CA ILE A 98 -18.90 8.40 1.28
C ILE A 98 -18.73 9.71 2.07
N GLY A 99 -19.75 10.58 2.09
CA GLY A 99 -19.69 11.92 2.68
C GLY A 99 -19.70 11.98 4.22
N LYS A 100 -20.00 10.87 4.92
CA LYS A 100 -20.00 10.88 6.40
C LYS A 100 -18.60 11.01 7.02
N VAL A 101 -17.54 10.66 6.29
CA VAL A 101 -16.16 10.70 6.81
C VAL A 101 -15.49 12.04 6.53
N PHE A 102 -15.71 12.64 5.36
CA PHE A 102 -15.06 13.89 4.97
C PHE A 102 -15.77 15.16 5.48
N TYR A 103 -17.11 15.15 5.58
CA TYR A 103 -17.87 16.35 5.98
C TYR A 103 -17.63 16.75 7.45
N LYS A 104 -17.26 15.82 8.33
CA LYS A 104 -16.96 16.13 9.74
C LYS A 104 -15.63 16.85 9.95
N ARG A 105 -14.68 16.79 8.99
CA ARG A 105 -13.33 17.33 9.17
C ARG A 105 -13.20 18.80 8.75
N SER A 106 -14.09 19.32 7.92
CA SER A 106 -14.10 20.75 7.54
C SER A 106 -14.83 21.64 8.56
N LEU A 107 -15.65 21.08 9.45
CA LEU A 107 -16.38 21.83 10.48
C LEU A 107 -15.64 21.94 11.81
N GLN A 108 -14.40 21.42 11.93
CA GLN A 108 -13.57 21.53 13.13
C GLN A 108 -12.36 22.47 12.96
N GLN A 109 -12.27 23.22 11.87
CA GLN A 109 -11.18 24.18 11.63
C GLN A 109 -11.64 25.64 11.56
N HIS A 110 -12.78 25.96 12.17
CA HIS A 110 -13.14 27.32 12.55
C HIS A 110 -13.53 27.35 14.03
#